data_AF-A0A7X2SZS2-F1
#
_entry.id   AF-A0A7X2SZS2-F1
#
_cell.length_a   1.000
_cell.length_b   1.000
_cell.length_c   1.000
_cell.angle_alpha   90.00
_cell.angle_beta   90.00
_cell.angle_gamma   90.00
#
_symmetry.space_group_name_H-M   'P 1'
#
loop_
_entity.id
_entity.type
_entity.pdbx_description
1 polymer ?
#
loop_
_entity_poly.entity_id
_entity_poly.type
_entity_poly.pdbx_seq_one_letter_code
_entity_poly.pdbx_strand_id
1 'polypeptide(L)' 'YMGHLRQKLEANPTQPAHLLTETGIGYRFMP' A
#
# COMPACT_ATOMS: atom_id res chain seq x y z
N TYR A 1 3.32 -4.83 10.73
CA TYR A 1 4.41 -4.67 9.75
C TYR A 1 3.99 -3.81 8.54
N MET A 2 2.83 -4.06 7.92
CA MET A 2 2.33 -3.29 6.76
C MET A 2 2.20 -1.77 6.97
N GLY A 3 1.85 -1.30 8.17
CA GLY A 3 1.79 0.15 8.46
C GLY A 3 3.15 0.85 8.34
N HIS A 4 4.22 0.18 8.77
CA HIS A 4 5.58 0.72 8.68
C HIS A 4 6.11 0.67 7.24
N LEU A 5 5.73 -0.36 6.48
CA LEU A 5 6.02 -0.48 5.05
C LEU A 5 5.35 0.65 4.26
N ARG A 6 4.07 0.92 4.56
CA ARG A 6 3.33 2.05 3.97
C ARG A 6 3.92 3.40 4.31
N GLN A 7 4.35 3.64 5.55
CA GLN A 7 4.98 4.92 5.89
C GLN A 7 6.27 5.22 5.12
N LYS A 8 6.97 4.19 4.63
CA LYS A 8 8.21 4.36 3.87
C LYS A 8 7.97 4.46 2.36
N LEU A 9 6.96 3.77 1.85
CA LEU A 9 6.66 3.68 0.42
C LEU A 9 5.55 4.64 -0.02
N GLU A 10 4.59 4.95 0.84
CA GLU A 10 3.44 5.81 0.53
C GLU A 10 3.66 7.21 1.07
N ALA A 11 3.46 8.23 0.22
CA ALA A 11 3.47 9.62 0.64
C ALA A 11 2.30 9.94 1.59
N ASN A 12 1.17 9.26 1.45
CA ASN A 12 0.03 9.38 2.34
C ASN A 12 -0.52 8.00 2.74
N PRO A 13 -0.42 7.59 4.03
CA PRO A 13 -0.88 6.27 4.47
C PRO A 13 -2.40 6.06 4.34
N THR A 14 -3.20 7.12 4.25
CA THR A 14 -4.66 7.03 4.02
C THR A 14 -5.03 6.96 2.54
N GLN A 15 -4.09 7.23 1.62
CA GLN A 15 -4.26 7.08 0.17
C GLN A 15 -3.07 6.32 -0.41
N PRO A 16 -3.09 4.99 -0.30
CA PRO A 16 -2.04 4.16 -0.86
C PRO A 16 -2.05 4.24 -2.39
N ALA A 17 -0.94 4.63 -2.99
CA ALA A 17 -0.70 4.64 -4.42
C ALA A 17 0.14 3.45 -4.87
N HIS A 18 1.11 3.02 -4.03
CA HIS A 18 2.05 1.96 -4.38
C HIS A 18 1.57 0.57 -3.96
N LEU A 19 0.89 0.43 -2.84
CA LEU A 19 0.38 -0.83 -2.30
C LEU A 19 -1.14 -0.79 -2.26
N LEU A 20 -1.76 -1.05 -3.41
CA LEU A 20 -3.20 -1.11 -3.56
C LEU A 20 -3.75 -2.39 -2.96
N THR A 21 -4.82 -2.29 -2.18
CA THR A 21 -5.51 -3.45 -1.62
C THR A 21 -6.56 -3.90 -2.63
N GLU A 22 -6.37 -5.09 -3.19
CA GLU A 22 -7.30 -5.71 -4.15
C GLU A 22 -8.11 -6.78 -3.40
N THR A 23 -9.35 -6.44 -3.04
CA THR A 23 -10.22 -7.29 -2.24
C THR A 23 -10.49 -8.63 -2.93
N GLY A 24 -10.14 -9.73 -2.25
CA GLY A 24 -10.26 -11.09 -2.79
C GLY A 24 -9.02 -11.63 -3.50
N ILE A 25 -8.01 -10.78 -3.75
CA ILE A 25 -6.77 -11.15 -4.45
C ILE A 25 -5.53 -10.90 -3.57
N GLY A 26 -5.48 -9.78 -2.85
CA GLY A 26 -4.39 -9.44 -1.94
C GLY A 26 -3.92 -8.00 -2.10
N TYR A 27 -2.62 -7.81 -2.27
CA TYR A 27 -2.01 -6.49 -2.48
C TYR A 27 -1.32 -6.44 -3.82
N ARG A 28 -1.51 -5.32 -4.52
CA ARG A 28 -0.86 -5.03 -5.79
C ARG A 28 0.16 -3.92 -5.60
N PHE A 29 1.39 -4.20 -6.02
CA PHE A 29 2.44 -3.19 -6.06
C PHE A 29 2.38 -2.45 -7.40
N MET A 30 2.22 -1.12 -7.37
CA MET A 30 2.33 -0.25 -8.54
C MET A 30 3.57 0.66 -8.39
N PRO A 31 4.46 0.72 -9.41
CA PRO A 31 5.61 1.59 -9.42
C PRO A 31 5.23 3.07 -9.52
#